data_AF-A0A4R0INV1-F1
#
_entry.id   AF-A0A4R0INV1-F1
#
_cell.length_a   1.000
_cell.length_b   1.000
_cell.length_c   1.000
_cell.angle_alpha   90.00
_cell.angle_beta   90.00
_cell.angle_gamma   90.00
#
_symmetry.space_group_name_H-M   'P 1'
#
loop_
_entity.id
_entity.type
_entity.pdbx_description
1 polymer ?
#
loop_
_entity_poly.entity_id
_entity_poly.type
_entity_poly.pdbx_seq_one_letter_code
_entity_poly.pdbx_strand_id
1 'polypeptide(L)' 'MNDNQLHARIFRTADEWYADVDDERDPQPDNPLWHGSYTTQRAALDAACAHLAALQQAS' A
#
# COMPACT_ATOMS: atom_id res chain seq x y z
N MET A 1 -0.21 24.11 -1.89
CA MET A 1 -0.11 22.79 -2.52
C MET A 1 -0.16 21.81 -1.37
N ASN A 2 -1.18 20.97 -1.31
CA ASN A 2 -1.18 19.89 -0.32
C ASN A 2 -0.20 18.86 -0.85
N ASP A 3 0.91 18.64 -0.14
CA ASP A 3 1.80 17.51 -0.41
C ASP A 3 1.02 16.24 -0.07
N ASN A 4 0.37 15.65 -1.09
CA ASN A 4 -0.39 14.41 -0.94
C ASN A 4 0.61 13.26 -0.77
N GLN A 5 1.16 13.12 0.43
CA GLN A 5 2.05 12.01 0.78
C GLN A 5 1.24 10.72 0.75
N LEU A 6 1.50 9.88 -0.26
CA LEU A 6 0.98 8.53 -0.35
C LEU A 6 1.63 7.67 0.74
N HIS A 7 0.83 7.02 1.59
CA HIS A 7 1.33 6.05 2.55
C HIS A 7 1.01 4.62 2.11
N ALA A 8 1.82 3.68 2.60
CA ALA A 8 1.51 2.26 2.54
C ALA A 8 1.44 1.69 3.96
N ARG A 9 0.46 0.82 4.19
CA ARG A 9 0.26 0.08 5.43
C ARG A 9 0.53 -1.40 5.16
N ILE A 10 1.40 -1.98 5.97
CA ILE A 10 1.68 -3.42 5.94
C ILE A 10 1.11 -4.04 7.21
N PHE A 11 0.28 -5.06 7.06
CA PHE A 11 -0.29 -5.77 8.21
C PHE A 11 -0.44 -7.26 7.92
N ARG A 12 -0.57 -8.04 9.00
CA ARG A 12 -0.72 -9.48 8.95
C ARG A 12 -2.07 -9.86 9.51
N THR A 13 -2.82 -10.69 8.78
CA THR A 13 -4.00 -11.39 9.30
C THR A 13 -3.91 -12.86 8.92
N ALA A 14 -4.35 -13.73 9.84
CA ALA A 14 -4.07 -15.17 9.80
C ALA A 14 -2.57 -15.44 9.56
N ASP A 15 -2.22 -15.91 8.37
CA ASP A 15 -0.86 -16.30 7.98
C ASP A 15 -0.35 -15.58 6.73
N GLU A 16 -1.02 -14.53 6.30
CA GLU A 16 -0.64 -13.73 5.14
C GLU A 16 -0.33 -12.28 5.52
N TRP A 17 0.61 -11.71 4.78
CA TRP A 17 0.95 -10.29 4.80
C TRP A 17 0.22 -9.57 3.68
N TYR A 18 -0.28 -8.39 3.99
CA TYR A 18 -1.03 -7.57 3.05
C TYR A 18 -0.36 -6.20 2.92
N ALA A 19 -0.41 -5.66 1.72
CA ALA A 19 -0.04 -4.29 1.44
C ALA A 19 -1.30 -3.51 1.08
N ASP A 20 -1.51 -2.38 1.74
CA ASP A 20 -2.58 -1.43 1.49
C ASP A 20 -1.92 -0.09 1.19
N VAL A 21 -2.25 0.54 0.07
CA VAL A 21 -1.64 1.79 -0.38
C VAL A 21 -2.74 2.84 -0.48
N ASP A 22 -2.54 3.99 0.16
CA ASP A 22 -3.48 5.11 0.11
C ASP A 22 -3.75 5.50 -1.35
N ASP A 23 -5.02 5.66 -1.72
CA ASP A 23 -5.39 6.36 -2.95
C ASP A 23 -5.81 7.80 -2.63
N GLU A 24 -5.93 8.65 -3.65
CA GLU A 24 -6.31 10.06 -3.48
C GLU A 24 -7.76 10.25 -2.96
N ARG A 25 -8.54 9.17 -2.87
CA ARG A 25 -9.98 9.20 -2.62
C ARG A 25 -10.35 8.68 -1.24
N ASP A 26 -9.49 7.90 -0.59
CA ASP A 26 -9.80 7.30 0.70
C ASP A 26 -8.55 7.03 1.57
N PRO A 27 -8.07 8.02 2.34
CA PRO A 27 -7.05 7.79 3.37
C PRO A 27 -7.57 7.00 4.58
N GLN A 28 -8.82 6.51 4.56
CA GLN A 28 -9.46 5.83 5.68
C GLN A 28 -9.56 4.29 5.50
N PRO A 29 -9.49 3.54 6.61
CA PRO A 29 -9.32 2.08 6.61
C PRO A 29 -10.58 1.28 6.25
N ASP A 30 -11.67 1.94 5.86
CA ASP A 30 -12.98 1.37 5.57
C ASP A 30 -13.14 0.91 4.11
N ASN A 31 -12.29 1.39 3.19
CA ASN A 31 -12.21 0.86 1.83
C ASN A 31 -10.75 0.65 1.36
N PRO A 32 -10.01 -0.29 1.98
CA PRO A 32 -8.61 -0.55 1.66
C PRO A 32 -8.41 -0.98 0.21
N LEU A 33 -7.41 -0.39 -0.45
CA LEU A 33 -6.95 -0.82 -1.77
C LEU A 33 -5.87 -1.89 -1.59
N TRP A 34 -6.31 -3.13 -1.57
CA TRP A 34 -5.43 -4.28 -1.35
C TRP A 34 -4.48 -4.51 -2.53
N HIS A 35 -3.19 -4.27 -2.29
CA HIS A 35 -2.10 -4.61 -3.19
C HIS A 35 -1.59 -6.04 -2.96
N GLY A 36 -2.51 -7.01 -2.93
CA GLY A 36 -2.21 -8.45 -2.89
C GLY A 36 -1.94 -9.03 -1.49
N SER A 37 -1.75 -10.36 -1.46
CA SER A 37 -1.34 -11.14 -0.28
C SER A 37 0.03 -11.78 -0.49
N TYR A 38 0.82 -11.86 0.58
CA TYR A 38 2.22 -12.26 0.55
C TYR A 38 2.56 -13.20 1.69
N THR A 39 3.46 -14.14 1.43
CA THR A 39 3.93 -15.09 2.44
C THR A 39 4.91 -14.48 3.44
N THR A 40 5.50 -13.31 3.14
CA THR A 40 6.45 -12.63 4.02
C THR A 40 6.20 -11.12 4.06
N GLN A 41 6.54 -10.51 5.21
CA GLN A 41 6.47 -9.06 5.39
C GLN A 41 7.32 -8.32 4.37
N ARG A 42 8.50 -8.86 4.06
CA ARG A 42 9.44 -8.28 3.12
C ARG A 42 8.85 -8.20 1.72
N ALA A 43 8.22 -9.27 1.25
CA ALA A 43 7.56 -9.28 -0.04
C ALA A 43 6.40 -8.27 -0.12
N ALA A 44 5.60 -8.15 0.94
CA ALA A 44 4.54 -7.14 1.00
C ALA A 44 5.10 -5.72 0.96
N LEU A 45 6.18 -5.46 1.70
CA LEU A 45 6.85 -4.16 1.72
C LEU A 45 7.45 -3.81 0.35
N ASP A 46 8.17 -4.74 -0.26
CA ASP A 46 8.83 -4.52 -1.54
C ASP A 46 7.78 -4.24 -2.64
N ALA A 47 6.63 -4.94 -2.61
CA ALA A 47 5.53 -4.69 -3.52
C ALA A 47 4.87 -3.33 -3.30
N ALA A 48 4.65 -2.92 -2.05
CA ALA A 48 4.12 -1.60 -1.72
C ALA A 48 5.05 -0.48 -2.21
N CYS A 49 6.36 -0.60 -1.97
CA CYS A 49 7.36 0.36 -2.45
C CYS A 49 7.39 0.44 -3.98
N ALA A 50 7.32 -0.69 -4.68
CA ALA A 50 7.26 -0.71 -6.14
C ALA A 50 6.00 -0.02 -6.68
N HIS A 51 4.85 -0.21 -6.03
CA HIS A 51 3.61 0.44 -6.42
C HIS A 51 3.65 1.96 -6.20
N LEU A 52 4.12 2.41 -5.03
CA LEU A 52 4.32 3.83 -4.73
C LEU A 52 5.27 4.49 -5.74
N ALA A 53 6.37 3.84 -6.09
CA ALA A 53 7.30 4.35 -7.09
C ALA A 53 6.66 4.50 -8.47
N ALA A 54 5.78 3.57 -8.86
CA ALA A 54 5.04 3.66 -10.12
C ALA A 54 4.03 4.82 -10.11
N LEU A 55 3.32 5.04 -8.99
CA LEU A 55 2.41 6.17 -8.83
C LEU A 55 3.16 7.51 -8.90
N GLN A 56 4.32 7.61 -8.24
CA GLN A 56 5.16 8.81 -8.29
C GLN A 56 5.69 9.12 -9.70
N GLN A 57 5.90 8.10 -10.55
CA GLN A 57 6.32 8.30 -11.94
C GLN A 57 5.16 8.69 -12.87
N ALA A 58 3.91 8.44 -12.46
CA ALA A 58 2.71 8.71 -13.26
C ALA A 58 2.11 10.10 -13.00
N SER A 59 2.56 10.81 -11.96
CA SER A 59 2.18 12.19 -11.59
C SER A 59 3.04 13.24 -12.27
#